data_AF-A0A432QJL2-F1
#
_entry.id   AF-A0A432QJL2-F1
#
_cell.length_a   1.000
_cell.length_b   1.000
_cell.length_c   1.000
_cell.angle_alpha   90.00
_cell.angle_beta   90.00
_cell.angle_gamma   90.00
#
_symmetry.space_group_name_H-M   'P 1'
#
loop_
_entity.id
_entity.type
_entity.pdbx_description
1 polymer ?
#
loop_
_entity_poly.entity_id
_entity_poly.type
_entity_poly.pdbx_seq_one_letter_code
_entity_poly.pdbx_strand_id
1 'polypeptide(L)' 'MSTPQDETNDGSGWIYSQRVKEHFFDPKNLLRGDPKDYKADGIGYVGSPACGDMMKMWIKVDPTTDTI' A
#
# COMPACT_ATOMS: atom_id res chain seq x y z
N MET A 1 -25.64 -20.75 -12.29
CA MET A 1 -24.73 -19.57 -12.35
C MET A 1 -24.08 -19.47 -10.99
N SER A 2 -22.83 -19.92 -10.90
CA SER A 2 -22.11 -20.06 -9.65
C SER A 2 -21.57 -18.69 -9.23
N THR A 3 -22.06 -18.17 -8.10
CA THR A 3 -21.45 -17.03 -7.41
C THR A 3 -20.08 -17.48 -6.88
N PRO A 4 -19.01 -16.69 -7.05
CA PRO A 4 -17.73 -16.98 -6.39
C PRO A 4 -17.96 -16.88 -4.88
N GLN A 5 -17.75 -17.99 -4.18
CA GLN A 5 -17.69 -18.06 -2.72
C GLN A 5 -16.48 -17.24 -2.27
N ASP A 6 -16.73 -16.08 -1.66
CA ASP A 6 -15.77 -15.42 -0.76
C ASP A 6 -16.41 -15.35 0.64
N GLU A 7 -16.86 -16.51 1.11
CA GLU A 7 -17.20 -16.72 2.52
C GLU A 7 -15.95 -17.22 3.25
N THR A 8 -15.33 -16.36 4.05
CA THR A 8 -14.45 -16.80 5.15
C THR A 8 -14.80 -16.07 6.44
N ASN A 9 -15.96 -16.43 7.01
CA ASN A 9 -16.10 -16.40 8.47
C ASN A 9 -15.43 -17.67 9.00
N ASP A 10 -14.11 -17.66 9.07
CA ASP A 10 -13.27 -18.74 9.62
C ASP A 10 -13.10 -18.65 11.15
N GLY A 11 -13.87 -17.77 11.82
CA GLY A 11 -13.72 -17.51 13.25
C GLY A 11 -12.42 -16.80 13.61
N SER A 12 -11.62 -16.33 12.64
CA SER A 12 -10.31 -15.69 12.87
C SER A 12 -10.37 -14.19 13.23
N GLY A 13 -11.56 -13.62 13.43
CA GLY A 13 -11.72 -12.21 13.82
C GLY A 13 -11.35 -11.20 12.72
N TRP A 14 -10.98 -11.66 11.53
CA TRP A 14 -10.61 -10.82 10.40
C TRP A 14 -11.81 -10.54 9.49
N ILE A 15 -12.19 -9.27 9.35
CA ILE A 15 -13.43 -8.87 8.65
C ILE A 15 -13.24 -8.40 7.20
N TYR A 16 -11.98 -8.26 6.74
CA TYR A 16 -11.69 -7.75 5.40
C TYR A 16 -11.39 -8.88 4.42
N SER A 17 -11.49 -8.58 3.12
CA SER A 17 -11.19 -9.57 2.07
C SER A 17 -9.80 -10.16 2.23
N GLN A 18 -9.63 -11.39 1.73
CA GLN A 18 -8.34 -12.07 1.77
C GLN A 18 -7.23 -11.24 1.09
N ARG A 19 -7.58 -10.50 0.03
CA ARG A 19 -6.66 -9.58 -0.65
C ARG A 19 -6.19 -8.47 0.29
N VAL A 20 -7.06 -7.87 1.08
CA VAL A 20 -6.68 -6.83 2.05
C VAL A 20 -5.81 -7.45 3.16
N LYS A 21 -6.15 -8.65 3.65
CA LYS A 21 -5.34 -9.39 4.62
C LYS A 21 -3.91 -9.57 4.13
N GLU A 22 -3.75 -10.07 2.92
CA GLU A 22 -2.43 -10.27 2.30
C GLU A 22 -1.64 -8.97 2.23
N HIS A 23 -2.20 -7.89 1.70
CA HIS A 23 -1.46 -6.62 1.53
C HIS A 23 -1.19 -5.91 2.86
N PHE A 24 -1.99 -6.19 3.90
CA PHE A 24 -1.77 -5.65 5.24
C PHE A 24 -0.57 -6.32 5.92
N PHE A 25 -0.46 -7.66 5.81
CA PHE A 25 0.64 -8.41 6.44
C PHE A 25 1.91 -8.49 5.58
N ASP A 26 1.78 -8.44 4.25
CA ASP A 26 2.89 -8.37 3.29
C ASP A 26 2.68 -7.19 2.32
N PRO A 27 2.97 -5.95 2.76
CA PRO A 27 2.76 -4.76 1.96
C PRO A 27 3.72 -4.73 0.76
N LYS A 28 3.14 -4.49 -0.41
CA LYS A 28 3.86 -4.36 -1.69
C LYS A 28 4.33 -2.91 -1.86
N ASN A 29 5.48 -2.72 -2.51
CA ASN A 29 6.09 -1.41 -2.78
C ASN A 29 6.38 -0.58 -1.52
N LEU A 30 6.56 -1.23 -0.37
CA LEU A 30 7.11 -0.57 0.80
C LEU A 30 8.59 -0.28 0.54
N LEU A 31 9.00 0.96 0.75
CA LEU A 31 10.41 1.31 0.64
C LEU A 31 11.18 0.62 1.77
N ARG A 32 11.92 -0.44 1.42
CA ARG A 32 12.77 -1.19 2.34
C ARG A 32 14.18 -0.60 2.32
N GLY A 33 14.81 -0.48 3.49
CA GLY A 33 16.16 0.10 3.64
C GLY A 33 16.13 1.59 4.02
N ASP A 34 17.29 2.25 3.96
CA ASP A 34 17.38 3.69 4.25
C ASP A 34 16.73 4.49 3.10
N PRO A 35 15.73 5.34 3.37
CA PRO A 35 15.12 6.18 2.34
C PRO A 35 16.09 7.08 1.58
N LYS A 36 17.28 7.38 2.13
CA LYS A 36 18.33 8.18 1.47
C LYS A 36 18.96 7.46 0.28
N ASP A 37 18.93 6.13 0.27
CA ASP A 37 19.51 5.32 -0.81
C ASP A 37 18.59 5.27 -2.04
N TYR A 38 17.32 5.62 -1.87
CA TYR A 38 16.34 5.63 -2.95
C TYR A 38 16.28 7.00 -3.65
N LYS A 39 16.86 7.06 -4.84
CA LYS A 39 16.82 8.24 -5.72
C LYS A 39 15.44 8.42 -6.35
N ALA A 40 14.52 9.04 -5.64
CA ALA A 40 13.20 9.39 -6.16
C ALA A 40 13.24 10.70 -6.95
N ASP A 41 12.39 10.80 -7.98
CA ASP A 41 12.18 12.04 -8.73
C ASP A 41 11.14 12.93 -8.02
N GLY A 42 10.25 12.33 -7.22
CA GLY A 42 9.28 13.03 -6.40
C GLY A 42 9.10 12.39 -5.02
N ILE A 43 8.90 13.24 -3.99
CA ILE A 43 8.61 12.81 -2.61
C ILE A 43 7.44 13.63 -2.09
N GLY A 44 6.38 12.96 -1.62
CA GLY A 44 5.18 13.57 -1.08
C GLY A 44 4.91 13.14 0.35
N TYR A 45 4.31 14.03 1.13
CA TYR A 45 3.88 13.79 2.51
C TYR A 45 2.45 14.29 2.69
N VAL A 46 1.62 13.47 3.31
CA VAL A 46 0.26 13.86 3.71
C VAL A 46 -0.02 13.25 5.07
N GLY A 47 -0.72 13.96 5.94
CA GLY A 47 -1.07 13.45 7.25
C GLY A 47 -2.22 14.21 7.86
N SER A 48 -2.92 13.54 8.78
CA SER A 48 -4.03 14.12 9.55
C SER A 48 -3.69 14.07 11.03
N PRO A 49 -3.44 15.22 11.69
CA PRO A 49 -3.21 15.26 13.13
C PRO A 49 -4.39 14.72 13.94
N ALA A 50 -5.61 14.79 13.39
CA ALA A 50 -6.82 14.31 14.06
C ALA A 50 -6.89 12.77 14.11
N CYS A 51 -6.38 12.08 13.08
CA CYS A 51 -6.38 10.62 13.00
C CYS A 51 -5.06 10.00 13.51
N GLY A 52 -3.99 10.79 13.55
CA GLY A 52 -2.65 10.31 13.89
C GLY A 52 -1.91 9.65 12.73
N ASP A 53 -2.51 9.61 11.54
CA ASP A 53 -1.94 8.97 10.36
C ASP A 53 -1.06 9.94 9.57
N MET A 54 0.07 9.43 9.08
CA MET A 54 0.95 10.11 8.13
C MET A 54 1.38 9.13 7.04
N MET A 55 1.26 9.55 5.79
CA MET A 55 1.72 8.83 4.62
C MET A 55 2.87 9.60 3.96
N LYS A 56 3.91 8.86 3.61
CA LYS A 56 5.05 9.34 2.83
C LYS A 56 5.18 8.48 1.58
N MET A 57 5.25 9.12 0.43
CA MET A 57 5.34 8.46 -0.87
C MET A 57 6.56 8.94 -1.63
N TRP A 58 7.18 8.03 -2.36
CA TRP A 58 8.28 8.28 -3.29
C TRP A 58 7.86 7.78 -4.65
N ILE A 59 8.09 8.57 -5.69
CA ILE A 59 7.83 8.19 -7.07
C ILE A 59 9.09 8.34 -7.90
N LYS A 60 9.21 7.49 -8.91
CA LYS A 60 10.11 7.68 -10.04
C LYS A 60 9.27 7.94 -11.26
N VAL A 61 9.75 8.78 -12.17
CA VAL A 61 9.03 9.11 -13.40
C VAL A 61 9.98 8.98 -14.57
N ASP A 62 9.57 8.27 -15.62
CA ASP A 62 10.29 8.28 -16.89
C ASP A 62 10.06 9.64 -17.58
N PRO A 63 11.10 10.48 -17.76
CA PRO A 63 10.96 11.82 -18.32
C PRO A 63 10.63 11.84 -19.82
N THR A 64 10.71 10.69 -20.50
CA THR A 64 10.40 10.59 -21.94
C THR A 64 8.94 10.26 -22.17
N THR A 65 8.35 9.46 -21.27
CA THR A 65 7.01 8.89 -21.43
C THR A 65 6.01 9.39 -20.39
N ASP A 66 6.47 10.15 -19.39
CA ASP A 66 5.68 10.65 -18.25
C ASP A 66 4.95 9.54 -17.47
N THR A 67 5.56 8.34 -17.39
CA THR A 67 5.01 7.20 -16.63
C THR A 67 5.73 6.98 -15.29
N ILE A 68 5.01 6.43 -14.30
CA ILE A 68 5.50 6.09 -12.95
C ILE A 68 5.88 4.60 -12.86
#